data_AF-A0A382SRZ9-F1
#
_entry.id   AF-A0A382SRZ9-F1
#
_cell.length_a   1.000
_cell.length_b   1.000
_cell.length_c   1.000
_cell.angle_alpha   90.00
_cell.angle_beta   90.00
_cell.angle_gamma   90.00
#
_symmetry.space_group_name_H-M   'P 1'
#
loop_
_entity.id
_entity.type
_entity.pdbx_description
1 polymer ?
#
loop_
_entity_poly.entity_id
_entity_poly.type
_entity_poly.pdbx_seq_one_letter_code
_entity_poly.pdbx_strand_id
1 'polypeptide(L)'
;MIIPPKNLSKPHTNVTFRAIVIGFLLIPVNTYFIMWNHLKYWSTLPTTISLIYNAVISLMILVSLNFLIQRFAPGLALKHSEFMTVYMMLSISSALAGHDMIQTVMPTMSDGFWFATSENEWRQLFWGHLPPWMVVGNLSILEGFYEGESTFYTQHHFWGWVR
;
A
#
# COMPACT_ATOMS: atom_id res chain seq x y z
N MET A 1 36.68 39.73 6.14
CA MET A 1 36.22 38.76 7.16
C MET A 1 35.46 37.66 6.41
N ILE A 2 36.15 36.57 6.09
CA ILE A 2 35.59 35.46 5.29
C ILE A 2 35.06 34.43 6.29
N ILE A 3 33.75 34.24 6.34
CA ILE A 3 33.10 33.23 7.18
C ILE A 3 33.44 31.87 6.57
N PRO A 4 34.09 30.93 7.30
CA PRO A 4 34.38 29.61 6.75
C PRO A 4 33.08 28.85 6.49
N PRO A 5 33.00 28.01 5.44
CA PRO A 5 31.81 27.23 5.15
C PRO A 5 31.53 26.26 6.30
N LYS A 6 30.31 26.35 6.84
CA LYS A 6 29.77 25.45 7.86
C LYS A 6 29.90 24.02 7.33
N ASN A 7 30.69 23.17 8.01
CA ASN A 7 30.78 21.75 7.70
C ASN A 7 29.35 21.18 7.62
N LEU A 8 28.89 20.90 6.39
CA LEU A 8 27.68 20.13 6.15
C LEU A 8 27.98 18.73 6.67
N SER A 9 27.59 18.48 7.92
CA SER A 9 27.56 17.14 8.52
C SER A 9 26.92 16.20 7.51
N LYS A 10 27.67 15.20 7.04
CA LYS A 10 27.12 14.17 6.16
C LYS A 10 25.81 13.67 6.78
N PRO A 11 24.69 13.66 6.04
CA PRO A 11 23.45 13.15 6.61
C PRO A 11 23.69 11.70 7.00
N HIS A 12 23.50 11.38 8.28
CA HIS A 12 23.56 10.00 8.77
C HIS A 12 22.27 9.29 8.36
N THR A 13 22.06 9.11 7.05
CA THR A 13 20.95 8.36 6.47
C THR A 13 21.26 6.87 6.55
N ASN A 14 21.40 6.35 7.77
CA ASN A 14 21.55 4.92 7.98
C ASN A 14 20.16 4.29 8.01
N VAL A 15 19.66 3.94 6.81
CA VAL A 15 18.58 2.97 6.65
C VAL A 15 19.13 1.62 7.09
N THR A 16 18.60 1.07 8.18
CA THR A 16 19.03 -0.24 8.68
C THR A 16 18.13 -1.33 8.12
N PHE A 17 18.69 -2.51 7.85
CA PHE A 17 17.88 -3.67 7.46
C PHE A 17 16.81 -4.01 8.52
N ARG A 18 17.14 -3.80 9.80
CA ARG A 18 16.20 -3.96 10.91
C ARG A 18 14.97 -3.05 10.77
N ALA A 19 15.15 -1.77 10.44
CA ALA A 19 14.04 -0.84 10.23
C ALA A 19 13.16 -1.26 9.05
N ILE A 20 13.77 -1.77 7.97
CA ILE A 20 13.05 -2.29 6.82
C ILE A 20 12.18 -3.49 7.22
N VAL A 21 12.74 -4.44 7.97
CA VAL A 21 11.97 -5.61 8.44
C VAL A 21 10.82 -5.19 9.36
N ILE A 22 11.05 -4.26 10.29
CA ILE A 22 9.99 -3.74 11.17
C ILE A 22 8.90 -3.05 10.36
N GLY A 23 9.27 -2.17 9.44
CA GLY A 23 8.33 -1.50 8.55
C GLY A 23 7.52 -2.50 7.73
N PHE A 24 8.19 -3.48 7.12
CA PHE A 24 7.54 -4.53 6.33
C PHE A 24 6.50 -5.32 7.15
N LEU A 25 6.83 -5.70 8.38
CA LEU A 25 5.89 -6.41 9.27
C LEU A 25 4.73 -5.51 9.73
N LEU A 26 4.95 -4.21 9.87
CA LEU A 26 3.92 -3.26 10.26
C LEU A 26 2.98 -2.87 9.09
N ILE A 27 3.41 -3.00 7.83
CA ILE A 27 2.59 -2.66 6.66
C ILE A 27 1.25 -3.40 6.67
N PRO A 28 1.16 -4.74 6.76
CA PRO A 28 -0.12 -5.45 6.77
C PRO A 28 -1.04 -5.00 7.91
N VAL A 29 -0.48 -4.76 9.10
CA VAL A 29 -1.24 -4.29 10.28
C VAL A 29 -1.80 -2.89 10.03
N ASN A 30 -0.97 -1.99 9.50
CA ASN A 30 -1.37 -0.62 9.17
C ASN A 30 -2.42 -0.60 8.04
N THR A 31 -2.25 -1.41 6.99
CA THR A 31 -3.22 -1.54 5.90
C THR A 31 -4.54 -2.14 6.39
N TYR A 32 -4.50 -3.14 7.27
CA TYR A 32 -5.70 -3.69 7.88
C TYR A 32 -6.44 -2.62 8.71
N PHE A 33 -5.71 -1.81 9.46
CA PHE A 33 -6.30 -0.68 10.19
C PHE A 33 -7.01 0.31 9.24
N ILE A 34 -6.43 0.64 8.09
CA ILE A 34 -7.08 1.49 7.07
C ILE A 34 -8.37 0.82 6.57
N MET A 35 -8.29 -0.44 6.15
CA MET A 35 -9.43 -1.19 5.59
C MET A 35 -10.57 -1.35 6.60
N TRP A 36 -10.23 -1.65 7.85
CA TRP A 36 -11.21 -1.78 8.93
C TRP A 36 -11.97 -0.47 9.17
N ASN A 37 -11.26 0.65 9.18
CA ASN A 37 -11.89 1.97 9.31
C ASN A 37 -12.82 2.29 8.14
N HIS A 38 -12.39 1.97 6.92
CA HIS A 38 -13.18 2.19 5.72
C HIS A 38 -14.47 1.33 5.72
N LEU A 39 -14.34 0.02 5.87
CA LEU A 39 -15.45 -0.93 5.74
C LEU A 39 -16.46 -0.82 6.89
N LYS A 40 -16.00 -0.53 8.11
CA LYS A 40 -16.87 -0.50 9.29
C LYS A 40 -17.52 0.87 9.52
N TYR A 41 -16.74 1.94 9.39
CA TYR A 41 -17.18 3.27 9.80
C TYR A 41 -17.53 4.19 8.62
N TRP A 42 -17.33 3.74 7.37
CA TRP A 42 -17.47 4.60 6.18
C TRP A 42 -16.74 5.94 6.37
N SER A 43 -15.64 5.88 7.13
CA SER A 43 -14.95 7.06 7.62
C SER A 43 -14.02 7.62 6.57
N THR A 44 -13.70 8.91 6.69
CA THR A 44 -12.74 9.60 5.83
C THR A 44 -11.46 8.79 5.72
N LEU A 45 -11.12 8.46 4.48
CA LEU A 45 -9.91 7.74 4.16
C LEU A 45 -8.70 8.48 4.74
N PRO A 46 -7.82 7.82 5.51
CA PRO A 46 -6.58 8.44 6.01
C PRO A 46 -5.74 9.07 4.91
N THR A 47 -5.93 8.64 3.67
CA THR A 47 -5.23 9.11 2.47
C THR A 47 -5.75 10.45 1.93
N THR A 48 -6.92 10.94 2.35
CA THR A 48 -7.49 12.22 1.88
C THR A 48 -7.28 13.37 2.86
N ILE A 49 -6.72 13.09 4.04
CA ILE A 49 -6.35 14.09 5.04
C ILE A 49 -4.85 14.39 4.88
N SER A 50 -4.45 15.67 4.93
CA SER A 50 -3.06 16.12 4.71
C SER A 50 -2.01 15.43 5.59
N LEU A 51 -2.44 14.86 6.72
CA LEU A 51 -1.61 14.03 7.58
C LEU A 51 -2.14 12.60 7.57
N ILE A 52 -1.29 11.67 7.14
CA ILE A 52 -1.53 10.21 7.17
C ILE A 52 -1.56 9.75 8.64
N TYR A 53 -2.69 9.98 9.30
CA TYR A 53 -2.82 9.86 10.76
C TYR A 53 -2.59 8.44 11.24
N ASN A 54 -2.92 7.43 10.42
CA ASN A 54 -2.68 6.02 10.73
C ASN A 54 -1.19 5.69 10.84
N ALA A 55 -0.35 6.29 9.98
CA ALA A 55 1.11 6.16 10.09
C ALA A 55 1.63 6.85 11.36
N VAL A 56 1.05 8.00 11.74
CA VAL A 56 1.41 8.71 12.97
C VAL A 56 1.02 7.93 14.23
N ILE A 57 -0.20 7.36 14.28
CA ILE A 57 -0.64 6.49 15.38
C ILE A 57 0.28 5.27 15.52
N SER A 58 0.58 4.62 14.40
CA SER A 58 1.50 3.47 14.38
C SER A 58 2.89 3.85 14.89
N LEU A 59 3.39 5.02 14.49
CA LEU A 59 4.67 5.55 14.97
C LEU A 59 4.63 5.86 16.47
N MET A 60 3.54 6.46 16.96
CA MET A 60 3.35 6.74 18.39
C MET A 60 3.42 5.46 19.22
N ILE A 61 2.71 4.41 18.80
CA ILE A 61 2.75 3.10 19.45
C ILE A 61 4.19 2.55 19.43
N LEU A 62 4.86 2.62 18.29
CA LEU A 62 6.25 2.15 18.16
C LEU A 62 7.22 2.91 19.08
N VAL A 63 7.05 4.22 19.23
CA VAL A 63 7.86 5.04 20.13
C VAL A 63 7.60 4.67 21.59
N SER A 64 6.33 4.49 21.99
CA SER A 64 5.96 4.04 23.34
C SER A 64 6.56 2.67 23.66
N LEU A 65 6.51 1.72 22.72
CA LEU A 65 7.16 0.42 22.87
C LEU A 65 8.68 0.54 22.95
N ASN A 66 9.28 1.45 22.19
CA ASN A 66 10.72 1.68 22.22
C ASN A 66 11.21 2.22 23.56
N PHE A 67 10.44 3.08 24.25
CA PHE A 67 10.76 3.50 25.61
C PHE A 67 10.83 2.31 26.59
N LEU A 68 9.92 1.34 26.45
CA LEU A 68 9.96 0.11 27.25
C LEU A 68 11.18 -0.74 26.89
N ILE A 69 11.47 -0.91 25.60
CA ILE A 69 12.65 -1.64 25.12
C ILE A 69 13.93 -0.99 25.64
N GLN A 70 14.02 0.34 25.65
CA GLN A 70 15.20 1.04 26.15
C GLN A 70 15.44 0.79 27.64
N ARG A 71 14.37 0.56 28.42
CA ARG A 71 14.46 0.24 29.85
C ARG A 71 14.90 -1.20 30.13
N PHE A 72 14.44 -2.17 29.33
CA PHE A 72 14.71 -3.60 29.59
C PHE A 72 15.84 -4.19 28.73
N ALA A 73 16.08 -3.64 27.54
CA ALA A 73 17.06 -4.12 26.57
C ALA A 73 17.59 -2.96 25.70
N PRO A 74 18.43 -2.06 26.25
CA PRO A 74 18.90 -0.86 25.55
C PRO A 74 19.65 -1.14 24.24
N GLY A 75 20.28 -2.32 24.11
CA GLY A 75 20.93 -2.75 22.86
C GLY A 75 19.95 -2.98 21.69
N LEU A 76 18.66 -3.16 21.98
CA LEU A 76 17.59 -3.29 20.98
C LEU A 76 16.81 -1.98 20.79
N ALA A 77 17.17 -0.87 21.42
CA ALA A 77 16.46 0.39 21.20
C ALA A 77 16.62 0.87 19.74
N LEU A 78 15.52 1.35 19.16
CA LEU A 78 15.47 1.92 17.81
C LEU A 78 16.06 3.33 17.80
N LYS A 79 16.80 3.64 16.73
CA LYS A 79 17.39 4.95 16.48
C LYS A 79 16.43 5.88 15.72
N HIS A 80 16.70 7.17 15.78
CA HIS A 80 15.91 8.18 15.07
C HIS A 80 15.76 7.91 13.56
N SER A 81 16.84 7.47 12.90
CA SER A 81 16.80 7.12 11.47
C SER A 81 15.91 5.91 11.17
N GLU A 82 15.79 4.97 12.11
CA GLU A 82 14.96 3.78 11.96
C GLU A 82 13.48 4.13 12.07
N PHE A 83 13.10 5.01 13.01
CA PHE A 83 11.74 5.56 13.08
C PHE A 83 11.34 6.28 11.79
N MET A 84 12.24 7.11 11.24
CA MET A 84 11.96 7.83 10.00
C MET A 84 11.78 6.87 8.81
N THR A 85 12.58 5.82 8.75
CA THR A 85 12.47 4.77 7.73
C THR A 85 11.11 4.08 7.81
N VAL A 86 10.72 3.63 9.01
CA VAL A 86 9.42 2.97 9.23
C VAL A 86 8.28 3.92 8.89
N TYR A 87 8.36 5.18 9.32
CA TYR A 87 7.36 6.19 9.00
C TYR A 87 7.17 6.38 7.49
N MET A 88 8.27 6.48 6.73
CA MET A 88 8.20 6.58 5.27
C MET A 88 7.56 5.34 4.64
N MET A 89 7.98 4.14 5.06
CA MET A 89 7.41 2.88 4.55
C MET A 89 5.90 2.81 4.80
N LEU A 90 5.46 3.13 6.02
CA LEU A 90 4.04 3.14 6.37
C LEU A 90 3.27 4.21 5.60
N SER A 91 3.84 5.40 5.44
CA SER A 91 3.20 6.49 4.69
C SER A 91 2.98 6.13 3.23
N ILE A 92 4.01 5.59 2.56
CA ILE A 92 3.92 5.11 1.18
C ILE A 92 2.87 3.99 1.09
N SER A 93 2.94 2.98 1.96
CA SER A 93 1.96 1.88 1.94
C SER A 93 0.52 2.36 2.15
N SER A 94 0.33 3.39 2.98
CA SER A 94 -0.99 3.95 3.27
C SER A 94 -1.55 4.64 2.04
N ALA A 95 -0.73 5.41 1.33
CA ALA A 95 -1.11 6.06 0.08
C ALA A 95 -1.57 5.04 -0.97
N LEU A 96 -0.82 3.93 -1.14
CA LEU A 96 -1.21 2.86 -2.07
C LEU A 96 -2.45 2.07 -1.62
N ALA A 97 -2.63 1.88 -0.31
CA ALA A 97 -3.78 1.18 0.25
C ALA A 97 -5.08 2.02 0.25
N GLY A 98 -4.98 3.30 -0.11
CA GLY A 98 -6.13 4.20 -0.22
C GLY A 98 -7.13 3.76 -1.29
N HIS A 99 -8.35 4.26 -1.15
CA HIS A 99 -9.48 4.00 -2.05
C HIS A 99 -9.15 4.31 -3.53
N ASP A 100 -8.50 5.43 -3.78
CA ASP A 100 -8.26 5.91 -5.15
C ASP A 100 -7.03 5.27 -5.82
N MET A 101 -6.39 4.30 -5.16
CA MET A 101 -5.24 3.57 -5.68
C MET A 101 -5.63 2.12 -5.92
N ILE A 102 -5.14 1.18 -5.12
CA ILE A 102 -5.28 -0.26 -5.40
C ILE A 102 -6.75 -0.70 -5.46
N GLN A 103 -7.63 -0.11 -4.64
CA GLN A 103 -9.06 -0.49 -4.63
C GLN A 103 -9.79 -0.12 -5.92
N THR A 104 -9.37 0.96 -6.60
CA THR A 104 -9.95 1.38 -7.88
C THR A 104 -9.22 0.76 -9.07
N VAL A 105 -7.90 0.64 -8.99
CA VAL A 105 -7.08 0.07 -10.06
C VAL A 105 -7.43 -1.39 -10.31
N MET A 106 -7.59 -2.21 -9.26
CA MET A 106 -7.88 -3.64 -9.44
C MET A 106 -9.14 -3.94 -10.28
N PRO A 107 -10.33 -3.37 -9.99
CA PRO A 107 -11.52 -3.61 -10.82
C PRO A 107 -11.42 -2.97 -12.20
N THR A 108 -10.81 -1.78 -12.33
CA THR A 108 -10.70 -1.10 -13.64
C THR A 108 -9.88 -1.88 -14.66
N MET A 109 -8.97 -2.77 -14.23
CA MET A 109 -8.24 -3.69 -15.11
C MET A 109 -9.16 -4.71 -15.82
N SER A 110 -10.33 -5.00 -15.27
CA SER A 110 -11.27 -6.00 -15.79
C SER A 110 -12.62 -5.41 -16.23
N ASP A 111 -13.01 -4.25 -15.70
CA ASP A 111 -14.33 -3.64 -15.92
C ASP A 111 -14.63 -3.41 -17.41
N GLY A 112 -13.62 -3.00 -18.19
CA GLY A 112 -13.77 -2.77 -19.63
C GLY A 112 -14.13 -4.01 -20.45
N PHE A 113 -13.92 -5.21 -19.91
CA PHE A 113 -14.29 -6.48 -20.53
C PHE A 113 -15.56 -7.06 -19.92
N TRP A 114 -15.67 -7.06 -18.59
CA TRP A 114 -16.82 -7.65 -17.89
C TRP A 114 -18.12 -6.90 -18.14
N PHE A 115 -18.09 -5.56 -18.12
CA PHE A 115 -19.27 -4.72 -18.32
C PHE A 115 -19.48 -4.30 -19.79
N ALA A 116 -18.79 -4.91 -20.74
CA ALA A 116 -18.98 -4.62 -22.15
C ALA A 116 -20.33 -5.20 -22.63
N THR A 117 -21.24 -4.34 -23.09
CA THR A 117 -22.56 -4.74 -23.63
C THR A 117 -22.72 -4.27 -25.07
N SER A 118 -23.77 -4.75 -25.75
CA SER A 118 -24.12 -4.28 -27.10
C SER A 118 -24.47 -2.80 -27.13
N GLU A 119 -25.04 -2.27 -26.05
CA GLU A 119 -25.53 -0.90 -25.96
C GLU A 119 -24.42 0.12 -25.71
N ASN A 120 -23.36 -0.27 -25.00
CA ASN A 120 -22.22 0.60 -24.72
C ASN A 120 -21.10 0.50 -25.75
N GLU A 121 -21.11 -0.55 -26.59
CA GLU A 121 -20.17 -0.79 -27.67
C GLU A 121 -18.69 -0.83 -27.23
N TRP A 122 -18.40 -1.04 -25.95
CA TRP A 122 -17.04 -0.97 -25.40
C TRP A 122 -16.06 -1.93 -26.06
N ARG A 123 -16.58 -3.06 -26.53
CA ARG A 123 -15.80 -4.04 -27.30
C ARG A 123 -15.19 -3.45 -28.57
N GLN A 124 -15.95 -2.60 -29.27
CA GLN A 124 -15.51 -1.99 -30.52
C GLN A 124 -14.70 -0.72 -30.25
N LEU A 125 -15.09 0.04 -29.24
CA LEU A 125 -14.49 1.33 -28.92
C LEU A 125 -13.17 1.23 -28.17
N PHE A 126 -13.00 0.26 -27.26
CA PHE A 126 -11.89 0.28 -26.30
C PHE A 126 -10.98 -0.94 -26.34
N TRP A 127 -11.48 -2.15 -26.64
CA TRP A 127 -10.67 -3.37 -26.49
C TRP A 127 -9.38 -3.35 -27.33
N GLY A 128 -9.39 -2.71 -28.51
CA GLY A 128 -8.20 -2.57 -29.35
C GLY A 128 -7.15 -1.57 -28.82
N HIS A 129 -7.53 -0.71 -27.87
CA HIS A 129 -6.66 0.31 -27.27
C HIS A 129 -6.17 -0.07 -25.88
N LEU A 130 -6.74 -1.11 -25.26
CA LEU A 130 -6.33 -1.57 -23.94
C LEU A 130 -5.06 -2.42 -24.04
N PRO A 131 -3.95 -1.98 -23.42
CA PRO A 131 -2.71 -2.74 -23.46
C PRO A 131 -2.87 -4.09 -22.73
N PRO A 132 -2.57 -5.23 -23.38
CA PRO A 132 -2.78 -6.56 -22.79
C PRO A 132 -2.04 -6.79 -21.46
N TRP A 133 -0.94 -6.08 -21.23
CA TRP A 133 -0.15 -6.16 -19.99
C TRP A 133 -0.76 -5.39 -18.80
N MET A 134 -1.80 -4.59 -19.03
CA MET A 134 -2.46 -3.77 -17.99
C MET A 134 -3.87 -4.26 -17.68
N VAL A 135 -4.45 -5.16 -18.47
CA VAL A 135 -5.86 -5.55 -18.35
C VAL A 135 -6.04 -7.06 -18.33
N VAL A 136 -7.09 -7.52 -17.66
CA VAL A 136 -7.47 -8.93 -17.64
C VAL A 136 -8.72 -9.11 -18.49
N GLY A 137 -8.53 -9.55 -19.74
CA GLY A 137 -9.62 -9.66 -20.72
C GLY A 137 -10.31 -11.04 -20.80
N ASN A 138 -9.88 -12.02 -20.01
CA ASN A 138 -10.44 -13.37 -20.08
C ASN A 138 -11.70 -13.49 -19.20
N LEU A 139 -12.88 -13.46 -19.85
CA LEU A 139 -14.18 -13.55 -19.19
C LEU A 139 -14.34 -14.77 -18.27
N SER A 140 -13.76 -15.92 -18.60
CA SER A 140 -13.84 -17.12 -17.74
C SER A 140 -13.06 -16.97 -16.42
N ILE A 141 -12.05 -16.10 -16.39
CA ILE A 141 -11.31 -15.76 -15.17
C ILE A 141 -12.06 -14.67 -14.40
N LEU A 142 -12.69 -13.73 -15.11
CA LEU A 142 -13.46 -12.63 -14.52
C LEU A 142 -14.74 -13.11 -13.85
N GLU A 143 -15.37 -14.16 -14.36
CA GLU A 143 -16.55 -14.78 -13.75
C GLU A 143 -16.29 -15.13 -12.28
N GLY A 144 -15.19 -15.81 -11.98
CA GLY A 144 -14.80 -16.11 -10.59
C GLY A 144 -14.40 -14.88 -9.75
N PHE A 145 -14.05 -13.75 -10.38
CA PHE A 145 -13.73 -12.49 -9.70
C PHE A 145 -14.98 -11.67 -9.35
N TYR A 146 -15.96 -11.59 -10.26
CA TYR A 146 -17.18 -10.79 -10.08
C TYR A 146 -18.33 -11.58 -9.44
N GLU A 147 -18.54 -12.84 -9.84
CA GLU A 147 -19.66 -13.65 -9.33
C GLU A 147 -19.33 -14.33 -8.00
N GLY A 148 -18.05 -14.50 -7.69
CA GLY A 148 -17.60 -15.14 -6.45
C GLY A 148 -17.62 -16.67 -6.52
N GLU A 149 -17.89 -17.33 -5.39
CA GLU A 149 -17.92 -18.81 -5.24
C GLU A 149 -16.66 -19.53 -5.76
N SER A 150 -15.55 -18.80 -5.80
CA SER A 150 -14.30 -19.22 -6.42
C SER A 150 -13.11 -18.87 -5.53
N THR A 151 -11.94 -19.44 -5.84
CA THR A 151 -10.71 -19.19 -5.07
C THR A 151 -9.59 -18.70 -5.97
N PHE A 152 -8.91 -17.64 -5.54
CA PHE A 152 -7.73 -17.10 -6.23
C PHE A 152 -6.60 -18.14 -6.34
N TYR A 153 -6.52 -19.06 -5.39
CA TYR A 153 -5.48 -20.09 -5.32
C TYR A 153 -5.57 -21.17 -6.40
N THR A 154 -6.62 -21.15 -7.23
CA THR A 154 -6.70 -22.04 -8.38
C THR A 154 -5.65 -21.64 -9.41
N GLN A 155 -4.89 -22.62 -9.91
CA GLN A 155 -3.84 -22.38 -10.92
C GLN A 155 -4.36 -21.58 -12.12
N HIS A 156 -5.60 -21.83 -12.54
CA HIS A 156 -6.27 -21.10 -13.63
C HIS A 156 -6.39 -19.59 -13.35
N HIS A 157 -6.87 -19.18 -12.17
CA HIS A 157 -6.99 -17.77 -11.82
C HIS A 157 -5.62 -17.12 -11.68
N PHE A 158 -4.70 -17.76 -10.96
CA PHE A 158 -3.36 -17.20 -10.75
C PHE A 158 -2.63 -16.87 -12.07
N TRP A 159 -2.57 -17.82 -13.01
CA TRP A 159 -1.95 -17.56 -14.32
C TRP A 159 -2.73 -16.60 -15.21
N GLY A 160 -4.02 -16.42 -14.93
CA GLY A 160 -4.87 -15.42 -15.57
C GLY A 160 -4.46 -13.99 -15.27
N TRP A 161 -3.98 -13.73 -14.06
CA TRP A 161 -3.62 -12.39 -13.57
C TRP A 161 -2.11 -12.08 -13.68
N VAL A 162 -1.26 -13.09 -13.88
CA VAL A 162 0.21 -12.93 -13.95
C VAL A 162 0.75 -12.70 -15.37
N ARG A 163 -0.06 -12.98 -16.40
CA ARG A 163 0.30 -12.82 -17.81
C ARG A 163 0.43 -11.36 -18.23
#